data_AF-K2N0V7-F1
#
_entry.id   AF-K2N0V7-F1
#
_cell.length_a   1.000
_cell.length_b   1.000
_cell.length_c   1.000
_cell.angle_alpha   90.00
_cell.angle_beta   90.00
_cell.angle_gamma   90.00
#
_symmetry.space_group_name_H-M   'P 1'
#
loop_
_entity.id
_entity.type
_entity.pdbx_description
1 polymer ?
#
loop_
_entity_poly.entity_id
_entity_poly.type
_entity_poly.pdbx_seq_one_letter_code
_entity_poly.pdbx_strand_id
1 'polypeptide(L)'
;VAFYSTVSLAGGSMLLAKGNVHDGVLREMLYAAGAVTAAGSTLSFVCNRALLPRMVSAELSLSAGAYLRVACNDAGGRFLSTAEEYAAAGFGDAGSIDVVGCDACDRDTHCYAPGTESASMKGGVCVCVCGSDGHGEACLPVGAPAVPPAVGTAPSVFVREGVTVQSVFVVPAGASEVTLRHVVLDGVSPVLYVPWMARDGVRIVMQNVSLQNGAVLYVMGGGGLRGAVAAGSDESGPVELSVCDVEALNGALVLSGTFPAGSVLTVTDSLLVATRPTP
;
A
#
# COMPACT_ATOMS: atom_id res chain seq x y z
N VAL A 1 1.48 9.38 3.52
CA VAL A 1 0.24 9.10 2.75
C VAL A 1 -0.82 10.12 3.15
N ALA A 2 -1.48 10.75 2.18
CA ALA A 2 -2.52 11.74 2.42
C ALA A 2 -3.87 11.28 1.85
N PHE A 3 -4.91 11.27 2.68
CA PHE A 3 -6.30 11.03 2.31
C PHE A 3 -7.07 12.36 2.31
N TYR A 4 -7.31 13.00 1.17
CA TYR A 4 -8.00 14.31 1.18
C TYR A 4 -9.52 14.22 1.24
N SER A 5 -10.07 13.01 1.14
CA SER A 5 -11.49 12.75 1.28
C SER A 5 -11.71 11.36 1.89
N THR A 6 -12.95 10.89 1.89
CA THR A 6 -13.31 9.64 2.58
C THR A 6 -12.72 8.45 1.85
N VAL A 7 -12.07 7.55 2.60
CA VAL A 7 -11.68 6.22 2.11
C VAL A 7 -12.44 5.19 2.92
N SER A 8 -13.02 4.21 2.24
CA SER A 8 -13.86 3.19 2.88
C SER A 8 -13.33 1.78 2.64
N LEU A 9 -13.22 1.01 3.71
CA LEU A 9 -12.89 -0.41 3.70
C LEU A 9 -14.09 -1.21 4.22
N ALA A 10 -14.56 -2.16 3.43
CA ALA A 10 -15.70 -2.99 3.78
C ALA A 10 -15.44 -4.48 3.48
N GLY A 11 -16.21 -5.35 4.14
CA GLY A 11 -16.37 -6.76 3.75
C GLY A 11 -15.13 -7.63 3.99
N GLY A 12 -14.29 -7.30 4.96
CA GLY A 12 -13.02 -8.01 5.17
C GLY A 12 -11.86 -7.42 4.39
N SER A 13 -11.99 -6.20 3.86
CA SER A 13 -10.86 -5.49 3.27
C SER A 13 -9.78 -5.20 4.30
N MET A 14 -8.54 -5.05 3.83
CA MET A 14 -7.39 -4.75 4.67
C MET A 14 -6.59 -3.56 4.12
N LEU A 15 -6.23 -2.63 5.00
CA LEU A 15 -5.15 -1.68 4.78
C LEU A 15 -3.93 -2.16 5.57
N LEU A 16 -2.85 -2.52 4.89
CA LEU A 16 -1.59 -2.94 5.52
C LEU A 16 -0.49 -1.92 5.24
N ALA A 17 -0.13 -1.12 6.24
CA ALA A 17 1.00 -0.21 6.21
C ALA A 17 2.16 -0.84 6.99
N LYS A 18 3.12 -1.44 6.27
CA LYS A 18 4.23 -2.20 6.86
C LYS A 18 5.59 -1.61 6.46
N GLY A 19 6.44 -1.34 7.45
CA GLY A 19 7.85 -1.00 7.22
C GLY A 19 8.08 0.36 6.55
N ASN A 20 7.10 1.28 6.63
CA ASN A 20 7.23 2.59 6.00
C ASN A 20 8.13 3.50 6.84
N VAL A 21 8.97 4.29 6.17
CA VAL A 21 9.72 5.39 6.80
C VAL A 21 9.13 6.69 6.29
N HIS A 22 8.64 7.50 7.21
CA HIS A 22 8.13 8.84 6.95
C HIS A 22 9.11 9.88 7.48
N ASP A 23 9.84 10.49 6.55
CA ASP A 23 10.88 11.50 6.76
C ASP A 23 10.37 12.94 6.56
N GLY A 24 9.08 13.10 6.25
CA GLY A 24 8.45 14.41 6.03
C GLY A 24 8.17 15.15 7.34
N VAL A 25 8.61 16.41 7.42
CA VAL A 25 8.33 17.29 8.57
C VAL A 25 7.02 18.04 8.43
N LEU A 26 6.47 18.12 7.21
CA LEU A 26 5.32 18.96 6.89
C LEU A 26 3.97 18.32 7.25
N ARG A 27 3.92 16.98 7.37
CA ARG A 27 2.71 16.21 7.64
C ARG A 27 3.06 14.94 8.39
N GLU A 28 2.09 14.32 9.05
CA GLU A 28 2.25 13.01 9.66
C GLU A 28 2.29 11.88 8.61
N MET A 29 2.68 10.67 9.04
CA MET A 29 2.82 9.49 8.18
C MET A 29 1.52 9.17 7.43
N LEU A 30 0.40 9.23 8.15
CA LEU A 30 -0.94 9.15 7.60
C LEU A 30 -1.68 10.45 7.94
N TYR A 31 -2.05 11.21 6.93
CA TYR A 31 -2.91 12.37 7.10
C TYR A 31 -4.23 12.11 6.41
N ALA A 32 -5.37 12.41 7.03
CA ALA A 32 -6.66 12.43 6.36
C ALA A 32 -7.41 13.72 6.68
N ALA A 33 -7.79 14.47 5.64
CA ALA A 33 -8.72 15.59 5.78
C ALA A 33 -10.18 15.08 5.90
N GLY A 34 -10.47 13.88 5.37
CA GLY A 34 -11.72 13.17 5.57
C GLY A 34 -11.59 11.99 6.53
N ALA A 35 -12.67 11.22 6.69
CA ALA A 35 -12.67 10.01 7.52
C ALA A 35 -12.12 8.80 6.76
N VAL A 36 -11.33 7.95 7.44
CA VAL A 36 -11.05 6.58 6.99
C VAL A 36 -12.03 5.67 7.71
N THR A 37 -12.96 5.07 6.96
CA THR A 37 -14.02 4.22 7.51
C THR A 37 -13.68 2.75 7.31
N ALA A 38 -13.88 1.93 8.34
CA ALA A 38 -13.71 0.49 8.26
C ALA A 38 -14.94 -0.24 8.81
N ALA A 39 -15.45 -1.22 8.07
CA ALA A 39 -16.59 -2.05 8.45
C ALA A 39 -16.32 -3.52 8.17
N GLY A 40 -16.23 -4.33 9.24
CA GLY A 40 -15.80 -5.72 9.10
C GLY A 40 -14.39 -5.86 8.49
N SER A 41 -13.52 -4.86 8.68
CA SER A 41 -12.26 -4.68 7.95
C SER A 41 -11.09 -4.38 8.89
N THR A 42 -9.87 -4.65 8.43
CA THR A 42 -8.66 -4.50 9.24
C THR A 42 -7.79 -3.34 8.75
N LEU A 43 -7.44 -2.43 9.66
CA LEU A 43 -6.39 -1.45 9.47
C LEU A 43 -5.16 -1.92 10.25
N SER A 44 -4.07 -2.23 9.57
CA SER A 44 -2.84 -2.72 10.20
C SER A 44 -1.66 -1.80 9.93
N PHE A 45 -0.97 -1.40 11.01
CA PHE A 45 0.22 -0.56 10.95
C PHE A 45 1.36 -1.23 11.70
N VAL A 46 2.40 -1.64 10.97
CA VAL A 46 3.47 -2.48 11.51
C VAL A 46 4.85 -1.96 11.13
N CYS A 47 5.76 -1.86 12.10
CA CYS A 47 7.16 -1.50 11.88
C CYS A 47 7.37 -0.18 11.11
N ASN A 48 6.43 0.76 11.22
CA ASN A 48 6.56 2.06 10.55
C ASN A 48 7.34 3.03 11.45
N ARG A 49 8.11 3.93 10.84
CA ARG A 49 8.87 4.96 11.54
C ARG A 49 8.43 6.35 11.08
N ALA A 50 8.07 7.22 12.00
CA ALA A 50 7.75 8.62 11.74
C ALA A 50 8.64 9.55 12.57
N LEU A 51 9.13 10.61 11.95
CA LEU A 51 9.94 11.63 12.65
C LEU A 51 9.17 12.39 13.74
N LEU A 52 7.84 12.50 13.60
CA LEU A 52 6.99 13.24 14.53
C LEU A 52 6.37 12.29 15.57
N PRO A 53 6.13 12.75 16.82
CA PRO A 53 5.45 11.96 17.85
C PRO A 53 4.02 11.54 17.46
N ARG A 54 3.41 12.26 16.51
CA ARG A 54 2.11 11.94 15.93
C ARG A 54 2.32 11.29 14.57
N MET A 55 1.79 10.08 14.41
CA MET A 55 1.90 9.29 13.18
C MET A 55 0.65 9.42 12.30
N VAL A 56 -0.51 9.50 12.94
CA VAL A 56 -1.80 9.51 12.27
C VAL A 56 -2.53 10.80 12.58
N SER A 57 -2.96 11.47 11.53
CA SER A 57 -3.71 12.71 11.52
C SER A 57 -4.97 12.53 10.69
N ALA A 58 -5.76 11.53 11.10
CA ALA A 58 -6.95 11.07 10.40
C ALA A 58 -8.04 10.76 11.40
N GLU A 59 -9.30 11.02 11.03
CA GLU A 59 -10.43 10.46 11.76
C GLU A 59 -10.62 9.00 11.32
N LEU A 60 -10.22 8.06 12.18
CA LEU A 60 -10.44 6.64 11.97
C LEU A 60 -11.81 6.26 12.54
N SER A 61 -12.77 6.00 11.65
CA SER A 61 -14.12 5.57 12.00
C SER A 61 -14.26 4.06 11.87
N LEU A 62 -14.11 3.36 12.99
CA LEU A 62 -14.25 1.91 13.06
C LEU A 62 -15.71 1.55 13.40
N SER A 63 -16.32 0.69 12.60
CA SER A 63 -17.66 0.15 12.86
C SER A 63 -17.60 -1.33 13.25
N ALA A 64 -18.76 -1.95 13.51
CA ALA A 64 -18.81 -3.32 14.03
C ALA A 64 -17.97 -4.30 13.18
N GLY A 65 -17.13 -5.09 13.85
CA GLY A 65 -16.23 -6.06 13.23
C GLY A 65 -14.99 -5.46 12.55
N ALA A 66 -14.75 -4.15 12.66
CA ALA A 66 -13.49 -3.56 12.23
C ALA A 66 -12.42 -3.66 13.32
N TYR A 67 -11.16 -3.86 12.89
CA TYR A 67 -10.01 -3.99 13.78
C TYR A 67 -8.93 -2.99 13.42
N LEU A 68 -8.38 -2.30 14.41
CA LEU A 68 -7.18 -1.49 14.27
C LEU A 68 -6.03 -2.18 14.98
N ARG A 69 -5.13 -2.76 14.20
CA ARG A 69 -4.00 -3.57 14.67
C ARG A 69 -2.70 -2.81 14.48
N VAL A 70 -1.87 -2.80 15.52
CA VAL A 70 -0.61 -2.06 15.51
C VAL A 70 0.52 -2.89 16.11
N ALA A 71 1.72 -2.77 15.54
CA ALA A 71 2.91 -3.46 16.07
C ALA A 71 4.19 -2.70 15.78
N CYS A 72 5.06 -2.56 16.78
CA CYS A 72 6.45 -2.09 16.62
C CYS A 72 6.60 -0.79 15.82
N ASN A 73 5.69 0.17 15.98
CA ASN A 73 5.82 1.46 15.28
C ASN A 73 6.71 2.40 16.10
N ASP A 74 7.48 3.25 15.42
CA ASP A 74 8.30 4.30 16.00
C ASP A 74 7.70 5.68 15.67
N ALA A 75 7.40 6.47 16.70
CA ALA A 75 6.92 7.83 16.56
C ALA A 75 7.81 8.80 17.34
N GLY A 76 8.49 9.70 16.62
CA GLY A 76 9.39 10.67 17.23
C GLY A 76 10.63 10.05 17.87
N GLY A 77 11.12 8.93 17.34
CA GLY A 77 12.30 8.23 17.86
C GLY A 77 12.01 7.34 19.07
N ARG A 78 10.73 6.99 19.29
CA ARG A 78 10.27 6.11 20.37
C ARG A 78 9.42 5.00 19.79
N PHE A 79 9.75 3.75 20.14
CA PHE A 79 8.86 2.61 19.90
C PHE A 79 7.60 2.71 20.77
N LEU A 80 6.45 2.53 20.12
CA LEU A 80 5.14 2.48 20.75
C LEU A 80 4.84 1.04 21.14
N SER A 81 4.36 0.85 22.37
CA SER A 81 4.18 -0.46 22.99
C SER A 81 2.83 -0.64 23.68
N THR A 82 2.11 0.44 23.99
CA THR A 82 0.77 0.38 24.62
C THR A 82 -0.29 1.09 23.80
N ALA A 83 -1.55 0.76 24.04
CA ALA A 83 -2.69 1.34 23.33
C ALA A 83 -2.77 2.86 23.58
N GLU A 84 -2.42 3.34 24.78
CA GLU A 84 -2.38 4.76 25.11
C GLU A 84 -1.29 5.51 24.34
N GLU A 85 -0.12 4.89 24.16
CA GLU A 85 0.95 5.47 23.34
C GLU A 85 0.53 5.60 21.88
N TYR A 86 -0.17 4.58 21.35
CA TYR A 86 -0.74 4.61 20.01
C TYR A 86 -1.88 5.64 19.87
N ALA A 87 -2.79 5.72 20.84
CA ALA A 87 -3.82 6.75 20.87
C ALA A 87 -3.22 8.16 20.86
N ALA A 88 -2.18 8.40 21.67
CA ALA A 88 -1.43 9.66 21.68
C ALA A 88 -0.71 9.94 20.33
N ALA A 89 -0.28 8.89 19.62
CA ALA A 89 0.27 9.00 18.27
C ALA A 89 -0.81 9.19 17.17
N GLY A 90 -2.09 9.27 17.54
CA GLY A 90 -3.20 9.65 16.67
C GLY A 90 -4.00 8.49 16.09
N PHE A 91 -3.84 7.28 16.60
CA PHE A 91 -4.55 6.09 16.13
C PHE A 91 -6.01 5.98 16.63
N GLY A 92 -6.55 7.01 17.29
CA GLY A 92 -7.93 7.02 17.78
C GLY A 92 -8.05 6.60 19.25
N ASP A 93 -9.15 5.95 19.61
CA ASP A 93 -9.46 5.58 20.99
C ASP A 93 -8.66 4.34 21.44
N ALA A 94 -7.98 4.43 22.59
CA ALA A 94 -7.13 3.36 23.10
C ALA A 94 -7.89 2.03 23.31
N GLY A 95 -9.18 2.07 23.67
CA GLY A 95 -10.00 0.87 23.87
C GLY A 95 -10.32 0.11 22.57
N SER A 96 -10.05 0.71 21.41
CA SER A 96 -10.26 0.13 20.09
C SER A 96 -8.98 -0.33 19.38
N ILE A 97 -7.83 -0.21 20.04
CA ILE A 97 -6.51 -0.49 19.44
C ILE A 97 -6.00 -1.86 19.93
N ASP A 98 -5.81 -2.77 18.98
CA ASP A 98 -5.20 -4.08 19.22
C ASP A 98 -3.68 -3.97 19.05
N VAL A 99 -2.96 -3.99 20.17
CA VAL A 99 -1.50 -3.88 20.18
C VAL A 99 -0.85 -5.27 20.17
N VAL A 100 0.01 -5.51 19.19
CA VAL A 100 0.90 -6.67 19.13
C VAL A 100 2.32 -6.24 19.49
N GLY A 101 2.93 -6.95 20.44
CA GLY A 101 4.28 -6.65 20.90
C GLY A 101 5.34 -6.84 19.81
N CYS A 102 6.44 -6.08 19.90
CA CYS A 102 7.53 -6.09 18.90
C CYS A 102 8.20 -7.46 18.73
N ASP A 103 8.17 -8.30 19.76
CA ASP A 103 8.75 -9.64 19.76
C ASP A 103 7.76 -10.73 19.31
N ALA A 104 6.53 -10.35 18.96
CA ALA A 104 5.51 -11.24 18.45
C ALA A 104 5.36 -11.10 16.92
N CYS A 105 4.98 -12.21 16.28
CA CYS A 105 4.66 -12.24 14.86
C CYS A 105 3.23 -12.74 14.72
N ASP A 106 2.31 -11.80 14.71
CA ASP A 106 0.89 -12.07 14.53
C ASP A 106 0.54 -12.04 13.04
N ARG A 107 -0.11 -13.11 12.58
CA ARG A 107 -0.46 -13.31 11.17
C ARG A 107 -1.42 -12.23 10.67
N ASP A 108 -2.38 -11.84 11.50
CA ASP A 108 -3.48 -10.95 11.11
C ASP A 108 -3.06 -9.47 11.20
N THR A 109 -1.90 -9.20 11.81
CA THR A 109 -1.27 -7.89 11.92
C THR A 109 -0.14 -7.72 10.89
N HIS A 110 0.76 -8.69 10.76
CA HIS A 110 2.01 -8.53 10.00
C HIS A 110 1.93 -8.98 8.51
N CYS A 111 0.87 -9.69 8.15
CA CYS A 111 0.69 -10.33 6.86
C CYS A 111 -0.69 -9.99 6.28
N TYR A 112 -0.90 -10.29 5.00
CA TYR A 112 -2.25 -10.37 4.45
C TYR A 112 -2.92 -11.67 4.92
N ALA A 113 -3.72 -11.58 5.98
CA ALA A 113 -4.30 -12.72 6.67
C ALA A 113 -4.97 -13.75 5.74
N PRO A 114 -5.78 -13.35 4.74
CA PRO A 114 -6.45 -14.32 3.87
C PRO A 114 -5.51 -15.19 3.02
N GLY A 115 -4.31 -14.70 2.72
CA GLY A 115 -3.30 -15.46 1.96
C GLY A 115 -2.27 -16.17 2.84
N THR A 116 -2.33 -16.00 4.17
CA THR A 116 -1.31 -16.50 5.09
C THR A 116 -1.77 -17.75 5.82
N GLU A 117 -0.95 -18.80 5.80
CA GLU A 117 -1.20 -20.06 6.52
C GLU A 117 -0.70 -19.98 7.97
N SER A 118 0.53 -19.47 8.16
CA SER A 118 1.11 -19.27 9.48
C SER A 118 2.09 -18.10 9.48
N ALA A 119 2.40 -17.56 10.67
CA ALA A 119 3.39 -16.51 10.84
C ALA A 119 4.28 -16.83 12.04
N SER A 120 5.57 -16.54 11.94
CA SER A 120 6.52 -16.78 13.04
C SER A 120 7.70 -15.81 13.01
N MET A 121 8.23 -15.48 14.18
CA MET A 121 9.47 -14.70 14.29
C MET A 121 10.67 -15.54 13.86
N LYS A 122 11.46 -15.02 12.91
CA LYS A 122 12.75 -15.59 12.50
C LYS A 122 13.80 -14.49 12.45
N GLY A 123 14.83 -14.62 13.28
CA GLY A 123 15.94 -13.65 13.32
C GLY A 123 15.52 -12.21 13.63
N GLY A 124 14.50 -12.03 14.48
CA GLY A 124 13.97 -10.69 14.82
C GLY A 124 13.04 -10.08 13.76
N VAL A 125 12.69 -10.83 12.71
CA VAL A 125 11.77 -10.40 11.66
C VAL A 125 10.56 -11.34 11.62
N CYS A 126 9.37 -10.78 11.49
CA CYS A 126 8.15 -11.58 11.31
C CYS A 126 8.09 -12.13 9.88
N VAL A 127 8.07 -13.46 9.76
CA VAL A 127 8.01 -14.18 8.49
C VAL A 127 6.63 -14.80 8.31
N CYS A 128 5.96 -14.41 7.22
CA CYS A 128 4.68 -14.94 6.78
C CYS A 128 4.91 -16.20 5.92
N VAL A 129 4.26 -17.30 6.27
CA VAL A 129 4.20 -18.52 5.46
C VAL A 129 2.87 -18.50 4.72
N CYS A 130 2.94 -18.42 3.40
CA CYS A 130 1.77 -18.28 2.55
C CYS A 130 1.10 -19.63 2.29
N GLY A 131 -0.23 -19.63 2.22
CA GLY A 131 -1.00 -20.76 1.72
C GLY A 131 -0.90 -20.88 0.20
N SER A 132 -1.72 -21.75 -0.41
CA SER A 132 -1.70 -22.03 -1.86
C SER A 132 -1.85 -20.80 -2.74
N ASP A 133 -2.64 -19.81 -2.29
CA ASP A 133 -3.04 -18.65 -3.08
C ASP A 133 -2.25 -17.38 -2.68
N GLY A 134 -1.39 -17.46 -1.67
CA GLY A 134 -0.66 -16.31 -1.14
C GLY A 134 0.73 -16.16 -1.75
N HIS A 135 1.13 -14.92 -2.06
CA HIS A 135 2.38 -14.64 -2.77
C HIS A 135 3.24 -13.57 -2.09
N GLY A 136 4.56 -13.76 -2.14
CA GLY A 136 5.54 -12.79 -1.64
C GLY A 136 5.61 -12.73 -0.10
N GLU A 137 6.30 -11.71 0.43
CA GLU A 137 6.62 -11.62 1.86
C GLU A 137 5.41 -11.33 2.76
N ALA A 138 4.36 -10.74 2.20
CA ALA A 138 3.12 -10.45 2.91
C ALA A 138 1.97 -11.40 2.52
N CYS A 139 2.23 -12.42 1.68
CA CYS A 139 1.23 -13.37 1.20
C CYS A 139 0.02 -12.74 0.48
N LEU A 140 0.30 -11.80 -0.42
CA LEU A 140 -0.71 -11.07 -1.19
C LEU A 140 -1.51 -11.99 -2.15
N PRO A 141 -2.73 -11.59 -2.57
CA PRO A 141 -3.61 -12.42 -3.40
C PRO A 141 -3.02 -12.86 -4.74
N VAL A 142 -2.15 -12.03 -5.32
CA VAL A 142 -1.46 -12.33 -6.57
C VAL A 142 0.03 -12.09 -6.36
N GLY A 143 0.88 -12.81 -7.09
CA GLY A 143 2.31 -12.54 -7.13
C GLY A 143 2.61 -11.40 -8.10
N ALA A 144 3.52 -10.50 -7.74
CA ALA A 144 3.99 -9.50 -8.67
C ALA A 144 4.60 -10.20 -9.91
N PRO A 145 4.09 -9.96 -11.13
CA PRO A 145 4.66 -10.60 -12.30
C PRO A 145 6.06 -10.06 -12.59
N ALA A 146 6.88 -10.90 -13.23
CA ALA A 146 8.16 -10.46 -13.75
C ALA A 146 7.94 -9.32 -14.76
N VAL A 147 8.64 -8.20 -14.57
CA VAL A 147 8.54 -7.07 -15.49
C VAL A 147 9.56 -7.31 -16.62
N PRO A 148 9.12 -7.48 -17.88
CA PRO A 148 10.04 -7.64 -19.00
C PRO A 148 10.87 -6.37 -19.18
N PRO A 149 12.13 -6.47 -19.68
CA PRO A 149 12.97 -5.30 -19.91
C PRO A 149 12.21 -4.25 -20.71
N ALA A 150 12.32 -2.98 -20.31
CA ALA A 150 11.65 -1.90 -21.02
C ALA A 150 12.06 -1.91 -22.51
N VAL A 151 11.07 -2.01 -23.40
CA VAL A 151 11.27 -1.96 -24.85
C VAL A 151 10.94 -0.54 -25.32
N GLY A 152 11.96 0.15 -25.82
CA GLY A 152 11.82 1.46 -26.47
C GLY A 152 11.78 2.67 -25.53
N THR A 153 12.11 3.84 -26.10
CA THR A 153 11.90 5.16 -25.50
C THR A 153 10.54 5.66 -25.98
N ALA A 154 9.54 5.70 -25.10
CA ALA A 154 8.21 6.23 -25.45
C ALA A 154 8.14 7.74 -25.20
N PRO A 155 7.08 8.42 -25.66
CA PRO A 155 6.72 9.74 -25.15
C PRO A 155 6.77 9.78 -23.61
N SER A 156 7.08 10.95 -23.07
CA SER A 156 7.14 11.23 -21.63
C SER A 156 5.82 10.93 -20.90
N VAL A 157 4.72 10.76 -21.63
CA VAL A 157 3.37 10.51 -21.10
C VAL A 157 2.83 9.17 -21.60
N PHE A 158 2.38 8.33 -20.68
CA PHE A 158 1.62 7.10 -20.93
C PHE A 158 0.19 7.27 -20.44
N VAL A 159 -0.81 7.05 -21.30
CA VAL A 159 -2.23 7.17 -20.94
C VAL A 159 -2.99 5.90 -21.31
N ARG A 160 -3.82 5.43 -20.38
CA ARG A 160 -4.90 4.47 -20.65
C ARG A 160 -6.21 5.05 -20.17
N GLU A 161 -7.16 5.15 -21.09
CA GLU A 161 -8.45 5.74 -20.79
C GLU A 161 -9.61 4.97 -21.40
N GLY A 162 -10.68 4.78 -20.62
CA GLY A 162 -11.96 4.26 -21.10
C GLY A 162 -11.90 2.82 -21.59
N VAL A 163 -11.03 2.00 -20.99
CA VAL A 163 -10.74 0.64 -21.44
C VAL A 163 -10.90 -0.39 -20.34
N THR A 164 -11.31 -1.59 -20.74
CA THR A 164 -11.20 -2.80 -19.93
C THR A 164 -9.92 -3.53 -20.31
N VAL A 165 -9.06 -3.78 -19.33
CA VAL A 165 -7.76 -4.40 -19.50
C VAL A 165 -7.86 -5.84 -19.02
N GLN A 166 -7.73 -6.76 -19.98
CA GLN A 166 -7.74 -8.22 -19.76
C GLN A 166 -6.37 -8.86 -20.06
N SER A 167 -5.38 -8.04 -20.42
CA SER A 167 -3.99 -8.45 -20.60
C SER A 167 -3.05 -7.42 -19.98
N VAL A 168 -1.95 -7.88 -19.36
CA VAL A 168 -0.95 -6.98 -18.75
C VAL A 168 -0.38 -6.01 -19.78
N PHE A 169 -0.24 -4.74 -19.40
CA PHE A 169 0.50 -3.73 -20.15
C PHE A 169 1.78 -3.37 -19.43
N VAL A 170 2.75 -2.84 -20.19
CA VAL A 170 4.02 -2.36 -19.67
C VAL A 170 4.09 -0.86 -19.90
N VAL A 171 4.44 -0.11 -18.86
CA VAL A 171 4.78 1.30 -19.03
C VAL A 171 6.20 1.38 -19.59
N PRO A 172 6.41 2.09 -20.72
CA PRO A 172 7.75 2.21 -21.31
C PRO A 172 8.73 2.96 -20.40
N ALA A 173 10.02 2.70 -20.59
CA ALA A 173 11.07 3.43 -19.87
C ALA A 173 11.07 4.92 -20.26
N GLY A 174 11.37 5.78 -19.28
CA GLY A 174 11.45 7.23 -19.44
C GLY A 174 10.11 7.96 -19.34
N ALA A 175 9.00 7.26 -19.07
CA ALA A 175 7.72 7.93 -18.79
C ALA A 175 7.85 8.81 -17.53
N SER A 176 7.55 10.10 -17.64
CA SER A 176 7.44 11.04 -16.53
C SER A 176 6.00 11.21 -16.05
N GLU A 177 5.02 10.77 -16.84
CA GLU A 177 3.61 10.78 -16.49
C GLU A 177 2.92 9.47 -16.91
N VAL A 178 2.13 8.90 -16.00
CA VAL A 178 1.34 7.68 -16.21
C VAL A 178 -0.09 7.94 -15.75
N THR A 179 -1.05 7.93 -16.66
CA THR A 179 -2.45 8.23 -16.35
C THR A 179 -3.34 7.05 -16.70
N LEU A 180 -4.05 6.52 -15.71
CA LEU A 180 -5.11 5.52 -15.84
C LEU A 180 -6.44 6.19 -15.50
N ARG A 181 -7.34 6.35 -16.47
CA ARG A 181 -8.62 7.04 -16.26
C ARG A 181 -9.82 6.23 -16.79
N HIS A 182 -10.86 6.02 -16.01
CA HIS A 182 -12.00 5.17 -16.45
C HIS A 182 -11.53 3.77 -16.92
N VAL A 183 -10.67 3.13 -16.12
CA VAL A 183 -10.05 1.84 -16.47
C VAL A 183 -10.62 0.73 -15.61
N VAL A 184 -11.00 -0.39 -16.24
CA VAL A 184 -11.35 -1.61 -15.51
C VAL A 184 -10.21 -2.62 -15.69
N LEU A 185 -9.57 -3.01 -14.59
CA LEU A 185 -8.63 -4.13 -14.56
C LEU A 185 -9.41 -5.39 -14.16
N ASP A 186 -9.46 -6.37 -15.04
CA ASP A 186 -10.28 -7.58 -14.88
C ASP A 186 -9.38 -8.82 -14.81
N GLY A 187 -9.15 -9.33 -13.60
CA GLY A 187 -8.32 -10.51 -13.36
C GLY A 187 -6.84 -10.38 -13.78
N VAL A 188 -6.36 -9.16 -14.04
CA VAL A 188 -4.98 -8.88 -14.48
C VAL A 188 -4.15 -8.23 -13.38
N SER A 189 -2.83 -8.37 -13.50
CA SER A 189 -1.89 -7.81 -12.53
C SER A 189 -0.80 -6.93 -13.14
N PRO A 190 -1.13 -5.74 -13.69
CA PRO A 190 -0.13 -4.84 -14.25
C PRO A 190 0.83 -4.28 -13.20
N VAL A 191 2.08 -4.03 -13.61
CA VAL A 191 3.14 -3.47 -12.77
C VAL A 191 3.61 -2.14 -13.35
N LEU A 192 3.51 -1.10 -12.54
CA LEU A 192 4.11 0.21 -12.78
C LEU A 192 5.48 0.23 -12.07
N TYR A 193 6.55 -0.07 -12.80
CA TYR A 193 7.90 -0.15 -12.23
C TYR A 193 8.61 1.21 -12.30
N VAL A 194 8.69 1.89 -11.16
CA VAL A 194 9.21 3.26 -11.02
C VAL A 194 10.69 3.39 -11.45
N PRO A 195 11.60 2.46 -11.15
CA PRO A 195 13.02 2.64 -11.48
C PRO A 195 13.34 2.78 -12.98
N TRP A 196 12.43 2.42 -13.89
CA TRP A 196 12.59 2.65 -15.33
C TRP A 196 11.95 3.94 -15.83
N MET A 197 11.15 4.59 -14.99
CA MET A 197 10.48 5.84 -15.32
C MET A 197 11.48 7.01 -15.34
N ALA A 198 10.99 8.22 -15.63
CA ALA A 198 11.86 9.37 -15.80
C ALA A 198 12.73 9.63 -14.55
N ARG A 199 14.00 9.97 -14.80
CA ARG A 199 14.99 10.22 -13.73
C ARG A 199 14.64 11.42 -12.88
N ASP A 200 13.99 12.43 -13.46
CA ASP A 200 13.62 13.66 -12.74
C ASP A 200 12.38 13.49 -11.83
N GLY A 201 11.80 12.28 -11.80
CA GLY A 201 10.58 11.95 -11.07
C GLY A 201 9.44 11.55 -11.99
N VAL A 202 8.40 10.95 -11.40
CA VAL A 202 7.23 10.47 -12.15
C VAL A 202 5.94 10.81 -11.45
N ARG A 203 4.96 11.24 -12.25
CA ARG A 203 3.59 11.46 -11.81
C ARG A 203 2.69 10.32 -12.27
N ILE A 204 2.06 9.63 -11.34
CA ILE A 204 1.13 8.53 -11.61
C ILE A 204 -0.26 8.95 -11.15
N VAL A 205 -1.22 8.98 -12.06
CA VAL A 205 -2.60 9.36 -11.78
C VAL A 205 -3.51 8.18 -12.08
N MET A 206 -4.30 7.77 -11.09
CA MET A 206 -5.35 6.77 -11.20
C MET A 206 -6.66 7.47 -10.88
N GLN A 207 -7.59 7.48 -11.82
CA GLN A 207 -8.88 8.14 -11.65
C GLN A 207 -10.01 7.26 -12.18
N ASN A 208 -11.01 6.96 -11.35
CA ASN A 208 -12.13 6.10 -11.75
C ASN A 208 -11.60 4.75 -12.28
N VAL A 209 -10.86 4.04 -11.42
CA VAL A 209 -10.23 2.74 -11.75
C VAL A 209 -10.91 1.64 -10.95
N SER A 210 -11.38 0.60 -11.63
CA SER A 210 -12.02 -0.55 -10.99
C SER A 210 -11.10 -1.78 -11.07
N LEU A 211 -10.78 -2.38 -9.93
CA LEU A 211 -10.02 -3.63 -9.81
C LEU A 211 -11.02 -4.76 -9.51
N GLN A 212 -11.26 -5.63 -10.50
CA GLN A 212 -12.27 -6.68 -10.43
C GLN A 212 -11.65 -8.06 -10.58
N ASN A 213 -12.37 -9.08 -10.09
CA ASN A 213 -12.05 -10.49 -10.31
C ASN A 213 -10.61 -10.86 -9.90
N GLY A 214 -10.11 -10.30 -8.79
CA GLY A 214 -8.74 -10.58 -8.33
C GLY A 214 -7.66 -9.70 -8.97
N ALA A 215 -8.02 -8.65 -9.72
CA ALA A 215 -7.03 -7.77 -10.33
C ALA A 215 -6.16 -7.07 -9.29
N VAL A 216 -4.85 -6.98 -9.56
CA VAL A 216 -3.88 -6.34 -8.66
C VAL A 216 -3.03 -5.34 -9.42
N LEU A 217 -3.13 -4.06 -9.05
CA LEU A 217 -2.27 -3.03 -9.62
C LEU A 217 -1.04 -2.85 -8.73
N TYR A 218 0.14 -3.19 -9.24
CA TYR A 218 1.39 -2.94 -8.53
C TYR A 218 1.99 -1.59 -8.92
N VAL A 219 2.40 -0.82 -7.93
CA VAL A 219 3.35 0.29 -8.10
C VAL A 219 4.61 -0.09 -7.35
N MET A 220 5.70 -0.30 -8.08
CA MET A 220 6.90 -0.92 -7.54
C MET A 220 8.10 0.02 -7.63
N GLY A 221 8.69 0.33 -6.48
CA GLY A 221 9.92 1.08 -6.32
C GLY A 221 11.19 0.24 -6.51
N GLY A 222 12.34 0.85 -6.22
CA GLY A 222 13.65 0.20 -6.27
C GLY A 222 13.75 -0.98 -5.31
N GLY A 223 14.53 -2.01 -5.68
CA GLY A 223 14.71 -3.22 -4.86
C GLY A 223 13.47 -4.12 -4.74
N GLY A 224 12.32 -3.74 -5.31
CA GLY A 224 11.10 -4.55 -5.32
C GLY A 224 11.11 -5.75 -6.28
N LEU A 225 11.96 -5.72 -7.32
CA LEU A 225 12.17 -6.87 -8.23
C LEU A 225 13.39 -7.69 -7.80
N ARG A 226 13.19 -8.98 -7.53
CA ARG A 226 14.31 -9.95 -7.45
C ARG A 226 14.92 -10.15 -8.84
N GLY A 227 16.25 -10.01 -8.95
CA GLY A 227 17.00 -10.30 -10.18
C GLY A 227 17.04 -9.15 -11.20
N ALA A 228 16.47 -7.99 -10.90
CA ALA A 228 16.74 -6.79 -11.69
C ALA A 228 18.18 -6.34 -11.43
N VAL A 229 19.07 -6.52 -12.41
CA VAL A 229 20.29 -5.71 -12.50
C VAL A 229 19.82 -4.27 -12.55
N ALA A 230 20.30 -3.44 -11.62
CA ALA A 230 19.93 -2.03 -11.51
C ALA A 230 20.26 -1.29 -12.82
N ALA A 231 19.34 -1.34 -13.79
CA ALA A 231 19.30 -0.44 -14.92
C ALA A 231 18.68 0.88 -14.42
N GLY A 232 19.34 1.52 -13.46
CA GLY A 232 18.87 2.71 -12.76
C GLY A 232 19.80 2.98 -11.59
N SER A 233 20.48 4.11 -11.61
CA SER A 233 21.24 4.61 -10.46
C SER A 233 20.28 4.93 -9.31
N ASP A 234 20.78 4.98 -8.07
CA ASP A 234 20.06 5.45 -6.87
C ASP A 234 19.58 6.93 -6.95
N GLU A 235 19.66 7.53 -8.14
CA GLU A 235 19.29 8.92 -8.46
C GLU A 235 17.99 8.95 -9.28
N SER A 236 16.92 8.35 -8.76
CA SER A 236 15.57 8.52 -9.30
C SER A 236 14.86 9.62 -8.51
N GLY A 237 14.19 10.53 -9.20
CA GLY A 237 13.41 11.61 -8.61
C GLY A 237 12.15 11.10 -7.90
N PRO A 238 11.45 11.98 -7.15
CA PRO A 238 10.30 11.60 -6.35
C PRO A 238 9.13 11.10 -7.21
N VAL A 239 8.30 10.24 -6.60
CA VAL A 239 7.04 9.76 -7.19
C VAL A 239 5.88 10.54 -6.62
N GLU A 240 5.06 11.16 -7.48
CA GLU A 240 3.75 11.68 -7.11
C GLU A 240 2.68 10.69 -7.57
N LEU A 241 2.11 9.92 -6.64
CA LEU A 241 1.04 8.98 -6.91
C LEU A 241 -0.29 9.54 -6.39
N SER A 242 -1.25 9.73 -7.30
CA SER A 242 -2.61 10.17 -7.01
C SER A 242 -3.60 9.06 -7.35
N VAL A 243 -4.41 8.67 -6.37
CA VAL A 243 -5.41 7.60 -6.47
C VAL A 243 -6.77 8.20 -6.15
N CYS A 244 -7.62 8.38 -7.14
CA CYS A 244 -8.91 9.02 -7.00
C CYS A 244 -10.01 8.11 -7.53
N ASP A 245 -11.08 7.91 -6.77
CA ASP A 245 -12.24 7.12 -7.22
C ASP A 245 -11.81 5.71 -7.66
N VAL A 246 -11.03 5.03 -6.81
CA VAL A 246 -10.59 3.66 -7.09
C VAL A 246 -11.45 2.68 -6.31
N GLU A 247 -12.07 1.76 -7.04
CA GLU A 247 -12.88 0.70 -6.49
C GLU A 247 -12.15 -0.64 -6.62
N ALA A 248 -11.96 -1.34 -5.51
CA ALA A 248 -11.37 -2.68 -5.51
C ALA A 248 -12.38 -3.71 -5.00
N LEU A 249 -12.90 -4.56 -5.90
CA LEU A 249 -13.80 -5.67 -5.55
C LEU A 249 -13.04 -6.98 -5.63
N ASN A 250 -12.61 -7.49 -4.48
CA ASN A 250 -11.62 -8.58 -4.39
C ASN A 250 -10.32 -8.29 -5.15
N GLY A 251 -10.01 -7.02 -5.40
CA GLY A 251 -8.76 -6.57 -6.02
C GLY A 251 -7.82 -5.94 -5.00
N ALA A 252 -6.61 -5.59 -5.43
CA ALA A 252 -5.65 -4.90 -4.56
C ALA A 252 -4.82 -3.84 -5.31
N LEU A 253 -4.60 -2.70 -4.66
CA LEU A 253 -3.55 -1.76 -5.04
C LEU A 253 -2.35 -2.02 -4.12
N VAL A 254 -1.22 -2.38 -4.71
CA VAL A 254 -0.03 -2.78 -3.94
C VAL A 254 1.12 -1.83 -4.25
N LEU A 255 1.59 -1.14 -3.22
CA LEU A 255 2.85 -0.41 -3.26
C LEU A 255 3.94 -1.26 -2.62
N SER A 256 5.06 -1.47 -3.32
CA SER A 256 6.15 -2.31 -2.82
C SER A 256 7.52 -1.79 -3.27
N GLY A 257 8.57 -2.16 -2.54
CA GLY A 257 9.93 -1.68 -2.74
C GLY A 257 10.17 -0.28 -2.17
N THR A 258 11.34 0.28 -2.51
CA THR A 258 11.81 1.57 -2.00
C THR A 258 11.43 2.69 -2.97
N PHE A 259 10.71 3.69 -2.45
CA PHE A 259 10.41 4.91 -3.19
C PHE A 259 11.44 6.00 -2.85
N PRO A 260 11.87 6.83 -3.81
CA PRO A 260 12.79 7.94 -3.54
C PRO A 260 12.24 8.93 -2.49
N ALA A 261 13.14 9.58 -1.76
CA ALA A 261 12.78 10.60 -0.77
C ALA A 261 11.93 11.72 -1.41
N GLY A 262 10.95 12.22 -0.67
CA GLY A 262 9.99 13.21 -1.16
C GLY A 262 8.87 12.64 -2.04
N SER A 263 8.79 11.32 -2.23
CA SER A 263 7.63 10.69 -2.87
C SER A 263 6.36 10.87 -2.04
N VAL A 264 5.23 11.11 -2.71
CA VAL A 264 3.94 11.36 -2.08
C VAL A 264 2.87 10.45 -2.67
N LEU A 265 2.17 9.73 -1.80
CA LEU A 265 0.93 9.03 -2.12
C LEU A 265 -0.27 9.84 -1.60
N THR A 266 -1.17 10.15 -2.51
CA THR A 266 -2.47 10.77 -2.25
C THR A 266 -3.59 9.80 -2.65
N VAL A 267 -4.58 9.61 -1.79
CA VAL A 267 -5.76 8.78 -2.08
C VAL A 267 -7.04 9.55 -1.74
N THR A 268 -8.03 9.53 -2.62
CA THR A 268 -9.31 10.26 -2.45
C THR A 268 -10.47 9.45 -3.01
N ASP A 269 -11.60 9.45 -2.32
CA ASP A 269 -12.89 8.91 -2.78
C ASP A 269 -12.82 7.44 -3.22
N SER A 270 -11.96 6.64 -2.57
CA SER A 270 -11.71 5.24 -2.93
C SER A 270 -12.42 4.27 -2.00
N LEU A 271 -12.91 3.17 -2.57
CA LEU A 271 -13.66 2.11 -1.89
C LEU A 271 -13.00 0.75 -2.11
N LEU A 272 -12.63 0.07 -1.02
CA LEU A 272 -12.13 -1.30 -1.05
C LEU A 272 -13.16 -2.24 -0.44
N VAL A 273 -13.51 -3.29 -1.18
CA VAL A 273 -14.47 -4.32 -0.79
C VAL A 273 -13.87 -5.69 -1.03
N ALA A 274 -13.76 -6.49 0.02
CA ALA A 274 -13.50 -7.91 -0.09
C ALA A 274 -14.81 -8.69 0.10
N THR A 275 -14.89 -9.88 -0.48
CA THR A 275 -15.98 -10.85 -0.21
C THR A 275 -15.46 -12.10 0.48
N ARG A 276 -14.13 -12.26 0.57
CA ARG A 276 -13.48 -13.24 1.45
C ARG A 276 -13.23 -12.55 2.80
N PRO A 277 -13.74 -13.09 3.92
CA PRO A 277 -13.50 -12.48 5.23
C PRO A 277 -12.01 -12.47 5.55
N THR A 278 -11.51 -11.34 6.05
CA THR A 278 -10.33 -11.33 6.92
C THR A 278 -10.76 -11.93 8.27
N PRO A 279 -10.08 -12.98 8.76
CA PRO A 279 -10.42 -13.62 10.02
C PRO A 279 -10.33 -12.67 11.22
#